data_AF-A0A094I4Y7-F1
#
_entry.id   AF-A0A094I4Y7-F1
#
_cell.length_a   1.000
_cell.length_b   1.000
_cell.length_c   1.000
_cell.angle_alpha   90.00
_cell.angle_beta   90.00
_cell.angle_gamma   90.00
#
_symmetry.space_group_name_H-M   'P 1'
#
loop_
_entity.id
_entity.type
_entity.pdbx_description
1 polymer ?
#
loop_
_entity_poly.entity_id
_entity_poly.type
_entity_poly.pdbx_seq_one_letter_code
_entity_poly.pdbx_strand_id
1 'polypeptide(L)'
;MNPHATANLLPAGALLEEEQNPDYDPKRFYPARIGEAINGKYQIISKLGFGTGSTVWLAEEMNSSTATGEYVKAQRQKPGPYKEGDERRVYQSQTDFGRFSKGTGVLKISDFGAAVFGDASTLHHHDIQPEQFTSPEVLLGAGWTYSAGILDLGMVWRKRVLAAFPLKSIHSASGQTGSIEYYLVAEVINFEVSKMAVIAVAGGSNGLGLTIVEALKARGKHEVIILSRKDNPELEKRLETRFATVNYKDVKSIQSVLEVNGVDTVISTINSPTDLEPERNLIRAADKSRITRRIIPSIFAGFTYPIKYPDSNVVASSKSEIIKEVQKTSLEYTIFYNGIFLDYYGSPHFKSHIPAWPMFVDISHQSAAIPGSGDELIAFTHSSDLAEFTVRSLDLKVWRKESYVIGEKLTWNEFVKLAEDAKGTYYFLIAALSIVLLELTIPQSIESKFSVVYDSEADLKAGRVSELPCYLAMYAAGPEGSVKAAIALAAEWFAKAELDLKPAHMLNDDFPEIKPMGVKRFLELSWMGH
;
A
#
# COMPACT_ATOMS: atom_id res chain seq x y z
N MET A 1 44.81 22.67 12.70
CA MET A 1 44.27 23.26 11.47
C MET A 1 44.67 22.36 10.31
N ASN A 2 43.71 21.91 9.49
CA ASN A 2 43.94 20.98 8.38
C ASN A 2 44.32 21.79 7.11
N PRO A 3 45.46 21.52 6.44
CA PRO A 3 45.97 22.36 5.33
C PRO A 3 45.11 22.39 4.05
N HIS A 4 44.03 21.60 3.97
CA HIS A 4 43.18 21.49 2.79
C HIS A 4 41.97 22.44 2.77
N ALA A 5 41.78 23.28 3.80
CA ALA A 5 40.58 24.13 3.94
C ALA A 5 40.52 25.33 2.97
N THR A 6 41.62 25.70 2.31
CA THR A 6 41.73 26.90 1.46
C THR A 6 41.40 26.68 -0.02
N ALA A 7 41.22 25.43 -0.48
CA ALA A 7 41.05 25.13 -1.91
C ALA A 7 39.62 25.30 -2.46
N ASN A 8 38.62 25.49 -1.60
CA ASN A 8 37.19 25.48 -1.96
C ASN A 8 36.45 26.78 -1.58
N LEU A 9 37.19 27.83 -1.18
CA LEU A 9 36.62 29.13 -0.84
C LEU A 9 36.31 29.92 -2.12
N LEU A 10 35.04 30.28 -2.29
CA LEU A 10 34.58 31.08 -3.41
C LEU A 10 34.85 32.58 -3.19
N PRO A 11 34.97 33.39 -4.27
CA PRO A 11 35.27 34.82 -4.17
C PRO A 11 34.25 35.59 -3.32
N ALA A 12 34.74 36.52 -2.51
CA ALA A 12 33.89 37.42 -1.74
C ALA A 12 33.05 38.31 -2.66
N GLY A 13 31.72 38.29 -2.50
CA GLY A 13 30.78 39.18 -3.21
C GLY A 13 29.84 38.49 -4.20
N ALA A 14 30.06 37.23 -4.58
CA ALA A 14 29.08 36.47 -5.38
C ALA A 14 27.92 35.98 -4.50
N LEU A 15 26.68 36.17 -4.98
CA LEU A 15 25.49 35.58 -4.36
C LEU A 15 25.35 34.13 -4.84
N LEU A 16 25.35 33.19 -3.89
CA LEU A 16 25.14 31.77 -4.15
C LEU A 16 23.69 31.39 -3.92
N GLU A 17 23.05 30.82 -4.94
CA GLU A 17 21.83 30.03 -4.78
C GLU A 17 20.74 30.74 -3.97
N GLU A 18 20.49 30.35 -2.72
CA GLU A 18 19.50 30.98 -1.83
C GLU A 18 19.73 32.48 -1.60
N GLU A 19 20.98 32.95 -1.68
CA GLU A 19 21.34 34.36 -1.55
C GLU A 19 20.83 35.22 -2.72
N GLN A 20 20.39 34.60 -3.83
CA GLN A 20 19.81 35.32 -4.97
C GLN A 20 18.33 35.65 -4.77
N ASN A 21 17.69 35.12 -3.73
CA ASN A 21 16.32 35.44 -3.39
C ASN A 21 16.24 36.86 -2.78
N PRO A 22 15.38 37.77 -3.29
CA PRO A 22 15.19 39.10 -2.72
C PRO A 22 14.81 39.12 -1.23
N ASP A 23 14.14 38.06 -0.75
CA ASP A 23 13.71 37.90 0.64
C ASP A 23 14.70 37.09 1.51
N TYR A 24 15.93 36.88 1.02
CA TYR A 24 16.95 36.13 1.73
C TYR A 24 17.39 36.84 3.02
N ASP A 25 17.22 36.15 4.15
CA ASP A 25 17.74 36.56 5.45
C ASP A 25 18.55 35.40 6.04
N PRO A 26 19.90 35.53 6.16
CA PRO A 26 20.76 34.46 6.64
C PRO A 26 20.41 33.97 8.05
N LYS A 27 19.75 34.79 8.88
CA LYS A 27 19.32 34.42 10.24
C LYS A 27 18.20 33.39 10.27
N ARG A 28 17.49 33.23 9.16
CA ARG A 28 16.37 32.28 9.02
C ARG A 28 16.81 30.87 8.65
N PHE A 29 18.10 30.68 8.37
CA PHE A 29 18.64 29.38 7.96
C PHE A 29 19.49 28.79 9.08
N TYR A 30 19.41 27.48 9.27
CA TYR A 30 20.34 26.78 10.13
C TYR A 30 21.80 26.99 9.63
N PRO A 31 22.75 27.39 10.50
CA PRO A 31 24.13 27.67 10.12
C PRO A 31 24.96 26.38 9.95
N ALA A 32 24.45 25.46 9.13
CA ALA A 32 24.98 24.11 8.94
C ALA A 32 26.44 24.13 8.49
N ARG A 33 27.27 23.25 9.06
CA ARG A 33 28.65 23.05 8.61
C ARG A 33 28.86 21.62 8.15
N ILE A 34 29.48 21.45 6.97
CA ILE A 34 29.96 20.13 6.56
C ILE A 34 30.93 19.60 7.62
N GLY A 35 30.68 18.37 8.09
CA GLY A 35 31.40 17.70 9.18
C GLY A 35 30.79 17.88 10.57
N GLU A 36 29.82 18.78 10.74
CA GLU A 36 29.10 19.01 11.99
C GLU A 36 28.30 17.77 12.40
N ALA A 37 28.34 17.46 13.70
CA ALA A 37 27.58 16.38 14.29
C ALA A 37 26.24 16.89 14.83
N ILE A 38 25.13 16.47 14.21
CA ILE A 38 23.78 16.73 14.66
C ILE A 38 23.37 15.65 15.66
N ASN A 39 22.97 16.08 16.86
CA ASN A 39 22.50 15.22 17.94
C ASN A 39 23.48 14.09 18.34
N GLY A 40 24.79 14.30 18.13
CA GLY A 40 25.82 13.30 18.43
C GLY A 40 25.67 11.98 17.65
N LYS A 41 24.79 11.93 16.63
CA LYS A 41 24.45 10.71 15.88
C LYS A 41 24.64 10.84 14.37
N TYR A 42 24.44 12.03 13.81
CA TYR A 42 24.52 12.25 12.36
C TYR A 42 25.60 13.26 12.02
N GLN A 43 26.43 12.99 11.02
CA GLN A 43 27.43 13.93 10.53
C GLN A 43 27.01 14.51 9.18
N ILE A 44 26.96 15.84 9.07
CA ILE A 44 26.62 16.52 7.80
C ILE A 44 27.74 16.28 6.78
N ILE A 45 27.38 15.87 5.57
CA ILE A 45 28.29 15.49 4.49
C ILE A 45 28.31 16.52 3.37
N SER A 46 27.16 16.94 2.85
CA SER A 46 27.07 17.90 1.74
C SER A 46 25.71 18.59 1.68
N LYS A 47 25.65 19.77 1.06
CA LYS A 47 24.40 20.43 0.70
C LYS A 47 23.89 19.87 -0.62
N LEU A 48 22.61 19.50 -0.67
CA LEU A 48 21.95 18.88 -1.82
C LEU A 48 21.14 19.89 -2.64
N GLY A 49 20.61 20.92 -1.99
CA GLY A 49 19.73 21.89 -2.64
C GLY A 49 19.33 23.04 -1.73
N PHE A 50 18.56 23.94 -2.30
CA PHE A 50 18.03 25.12 -1.62
C PHE A 50 16.63 25.45 -2.16
N GLY A 51 15.82 26.11 -1.33
CA GLY A 51 14.51 26.66 -1.68
C GLY A 51 14.42 28.14 -1.30
N THR A 52 13.20 28.70 -1.34
CA THR A 52 12.95 30.11 -1.02
C THR A 52 13.25 30.47 0.44
N GLY A 53 13.14 29.51 1.36
CA GLY A 53 13.43 29.71 2.80
C GLY A 53 14.09 28.50 3.48
N SER A 54 14.70 27.59 2.72
CA SER A 54 15.30 26.38 3.29
C SER A 54 16.52 25.87 2.52
N THR A 55 17.29 25.00 3.17
CA THR A 55 18.42 24.29 2.55
C THR A 55 18.36 22.80 2.89
N VAL A 56 18.68 21.96 1.91
CA VAL A 56 18.60 20.51 2.01
C VAL A 56 20.00 19.93 2.14
N TRP A 57 20.18 19.01 3.11
CA TRP A 57 21.49 18.49 3.47
C TRP A 57 21.49 16.95 3.54
N LEU A 58 22.63 16.37 3.15
CA LEU A 58 22.96 14.97 3.33
C LEU A 58 23.73 14.79 4.64
N ALA A 59 23.34 13.81 5.44
CA ALA A 59 24.07 13.39 6.63
C ALA A 59 24.24 11.86 6.69
N GLU A 60 25.31 11.41 7.34
CA GLU A 60 25.61 9.99 7.56
C GLU A 60 25.52 9.65 9.06
N GLU A 61 24.96 8.48 9.38
CA GLU A 61 24.94 7.98 10.76
C GLU A 61 26.33 7.57 11.25
N MET A 62 26.74 8.16 12.37
CA MET A 62 28.00 7.84 13.02
C MET A 62 27.94 6.44 13.63
N ASN A 63 29.01 5.65 13.45
CA ASN A 63 29.14 4.25 13.89
C ASN A 63 28.38 3.18 13.06
N SER A 64 27.87 3.51 11.87
CA SER A 64 27.36 2.50 10.95
C SER A 64 28.50 1.57 10.45
N SER A 65 28.33 0.24 10.55
CA SER A 65 29.34 -0.78 10.18
C SER A 65 29.48 -1.02 8.66
N THR A 66 28.92 -0.11 7.85
CA THR A 66 28.84 -0.18 6.39
C THR A 66 29.91 0.69 5.75
N ALA A 67 30.50 0.23 4.65
CA ALA A 67 31.47 1.04 3.90
C ALA A 67 30.82 2.35 3.40
N THR A 68 31.32 3.50 3.83
CA THR A 68 30.93 4.82 3.28
C THR A 68 31.02 4.79 1.75
N GLY A 69 29.97 5.22 1.04
CA GLY A 69 29.95 5.26 -0.43
C GLY A 69 31.06 6.12 -1.03
N GLU A 70 31.42 5.89 -2.30
CA GLU A 70 32.47 6.66 -3.00
C GLU A 70 32.22 8.17 -2.97
N TYR A 71 30.95 8.59 -3.10
CA TYR A 71 30.54 9.98 -2.97
C TYR A 71 30.85 10.57 -1.58
N VAL A 72 30.50 9.87 -0.50
CA VAL A 72 30.75 10.31 0.88
C VAL A 72 32.26 10.41 1.13
N LYS A 73 33.04 9.43 0.67
CA LYS A 73 34.51 9.47 0.76
C LYS A 73 35.08 10.67 -0.01
N ALA A 74 34.58 10.94 -1.21
CA ALA A 74 35.00 12.07 -2.03
C ALA A 74 34.67 13.42 -1.35
N GLN A 75 33.45 13.59 -0.83
CA GLN A 75 33.04 14.81 -0.11
C GLN A 75 33.83 15.01 1.20
N ARG A 76 34.22 13.94 1.89
CA ARG A 76 35.11 14.03 3.07
C ARG A 76 36.53 14.46 2.71
N GLN A 77 37.05 14.04 1.56
CA GLN A 77 38.38 14.43 1.09
C GLN A 77 38.39 15.84 0.49
N LYS A 78 37.34 16.19 -0.25
CA LYS A 78 37.17 17.49 -0.90
C LYS A 78 35.70 17.93 -0.78
N PRO A 79 35.34 18.67 0.29
CA PRO A 79 33.99 19.17 0.49
C PRO A 79 33.55 20.09 -0.65
N GLY A 80 32.24 20.23 -0.86
CA GLY A 80 31.69 21.18 -1.84
C GLY A 80 32.23 22.61 -1.66
N PRO A 81 32.32 23.41 -2.75
CA PRO A 81 32.69 24.82 -2.68
C PRO A 81 31.77 25.60 -1.72
N TYR A 82 32.34 26.58 -1.03
CA TYR A 82 31.59 27.39 -0.08
C TYR A 82 32.10 28.83 -0.05
N LYS A 83 31.25 29.71 0.46
CA LYS A 83 31.54 31.11 0.75
C LYS A 83 31.41 31.35 2.24
N GLU A 84 32.34 32.12 2.80
CA GLU A 84 32.20 32.66 4.16
C GLU A 84 31.30 33.89 4.11
N GLY A 85 30.19 33.84 4.83
CA GLY A 85 29.35 34.99 5.13
C GLY A 85 29.50 35.43 6.59
N ASP A 86 29.04 36.64 6.90
CA ASP A 86 29.19 37.24 8.22
C ASP A 86 28.49 36.44 9.34
N GLU A 87 27.39 35.75 9.02
CA GLU A 87 26.57 35.03 10.00
C GLU A 87 26.58 33.50 9.82
N ARG A 88 26.70 33.02 8.58
CA ARG A 88 26.83 31.60 8.27
C ARG A 88 27.69 31.37 7.04
N ARG A 89 28.22 30.16 6.95
CA ARG A 89 28.87 29.68 5.73
C ARG A 89 27.80 29.20 4.76
N VAL A 90 27.90 29.62 3.50
CA VAL A 90 26.98 29.24 2.42
C VAL A 90 27.68 28.25 1.51
N TYR A 91 27.12 27.06 1.36
CA TYR A 91 27.71 26.00 0.53
C TYR A 91 26.98 25.91 -0.81
N GLN A 92 27.71 25.58 -1.86
CA GLN A 92 27.14 25.30 -3.17
C GLN A 92 26.51 23.90 -3.19
N SER A 93 25.30 23.79 -3.75
CA SER A 93 24.60 22.51 -3.84
C SER A 93 25.32 21.52 -4.75
N GLN A 94 25.39 20.27 -4.32
CA GLN A 94 26.00 19.17 -5.06
C GLN A 94 24.89 18.33 -5.70
N THR A 95 24.74 18.38 -7.02
CA THR A 95 23.66 17.73 -7.77
C THR A 95 24.08 16.42 -8.46
N ASP A 96 25.38 16.16 -8.58
CA ASP A 96 25.92 14.93 -9.14
C ASP A 96 26.51 14.04 -8.02
N PHE A 97 25.87 12.89 -7.82
CA PHE A 97 26.21 11.92 -6.77
C PHE A 97 27.10 10.77 -7.28
N GLY A 98 27.43 10.76 -8.58
CA GLY A 98 28.08 9.63 -9.23
C GLY A 98 27.21 8.36 -9.22
N ARG A 99 27.80 7.22 -9.60
CA ARG A 99 27.13 5.91 -9.51
C ARG A 99 27.23 5.38 -8.08
N PHE A 100 26.10 5.10 -7.44
CA PHE A 100 26.09 4.39 -6.16
C PHE A 100 26.65 2.97 -6.35
N SER A 101 27.82 2.70 -5.77
CA SER A 101 28.34 1.33 -5.65
C SER A 101 27.68 0.61 -4.46
N LYS A 102 27.57 -0.72 -4.54
CA LYS A 102 26.88 -1.53 -3.51
C LYS A 102 27.46 -1.26 -2.11
N GLY A 103 26.58 -1.00 -1.15
CA GLY A 103 26.93 -0.96 0.28
C GLY A 103 27.16 0.43 0.89
N THR A 104 26.58 1.49 0.33
CA THR A 104 26.56 2.81 0.99
C THR A 104 25.90 2.69 2.36
N GLY A 105 26.48 3.31 3.40
CA GLY A 105 25.86 3.32 4.73
C GLY A 105 24.50 3.99 4.79
N VAL A 106 23.92 4.06 6.00
CA VAL A 106 22.62 4.72 6.21
C VAL A 106 22.77 6.22 5.94
N LEU A 107 22.25 6.66 4.79
CA LEU A 107 22.21 8.06 4.39
C LEU A 107 20.88 8.68 4.80
N LYS A 108 20.94 9.88 5.39
CA LYS A 108 19.77 10.66 5.77
C LYS A 108 19.76 11.99 5.03
N ILE A 109 18.59 12.34 4.51
CA ILE A 109 18.33 13.67 3.95
C ILE A 109 17.55 14.45 5.00
N SER A 110 17.92 15.71 5.22
CA SER A 110 17.23 16.59 6.17
C SER A 110 17.02 17.96 5.55
N ASP A 111 15.83 18.51 5.78
CA ASP A 111 15.47 19.89 5.44
C ASP A 111 15.68 20.76 6.68
N PHE A 112 16.60 21.71 6.59
CA PHE A 112 16.86 22.69 7.64
C PHE A 112 16.27 24.05 7.25
N GLY A 113 14.94 24.18 7.35
CA GLY A 113 14.22 25.45 7.26
C GLY A 113 14.54 26.41 8.43
N ALA A 114 13.57 27.17 8.93
CA ALA A 114 13.67 28.02 10.12
C ALA A 114 13.83 27.22 11.44
N ALA A 115 14.81 26.32 11.47
CA ALA A 115 15.11 25.44 12.58
C ALA A 115 15.81 26.21 13.69
N VAL A 116 15.24 26.17 14.89
CA VAL A 116 15.78 26.75 16.12
C VAL A 116 16.23 25.64 17.08
N PHE A 117 17.24 25.89 17.90
CA PHE A 117 17.67 24.93 18.93
C PHE A 117 16.57 24.80 20.00
N GLY A 118 16.09 23.57 20.23
CA GLY A 118 14.97 23.26 21.12
C GLY A 118 15.30 23.34 22.61
N ASP A 119 15.76 24.48 23.11
CA ASP A 119 15.59 24.78 24.52
C ASP A 119 14.11 25.14 24.75
N ALA A 120 13.43 24.47 25.68
CA ALA A 120 12.00 24.65 25.91
C ALA A 120 11.65 25.94 26.68
N SER A 121 12.65 26.78 26.99
CA SER A 121 12.52 27.95 27.86
C SER A 121 12.54 29.28 27.11
N THR A 122 13.07 29.32 25.89
CA THR A 122 13.15 30.52 25.07
C THR A 122 11.95 30.62 24.15
N LEU A 123 11.14 31.67 24.32
CA LEU A 123 10.01 31.98 23.43
C LEU A 123 10.51 32.67 22.16
N HIS A 124 10.07 32.16 21.01
CA HIS A 124 10.37 32.75 19.71
C HIS A 124 9.17 33.54 19.19
N HIS A 125 9.42 34.67 18.54
CA HIS A 125 8.37 35.61 18.09
C HIS A 125 8.42 35.90 16.58
N HIS A 126 9.22 35.14 15.83
CA HIS A 126 9.26 35.23 14.37
C HIS A 126 8.30 34.21 13.75
N ASP A 127 7.83 34.49 12.54
CA ASP A 127 6.92 33.60 11.83
C ASP A 127 7.63 32.29 11.48
N ILE A 128 7.07 31.18 11.94
CA ILE A 128 7.54 29.82 11.65
C ILE A 128 6.51 29.01 10.84
N GLN A 129 5.27 29.51 10.75
CA GLN A 129 4.14 28.82 10.13
C GLN A 129 3.36 29.77 9.21
N PRO A 130 2.92 29.32 8.03
CA PRO A 130 2.06 30.10 7.14
C PRO A 130 0.64 30.26 7.70
N GLU A 131 0.00 31.41 7.47
CA GLU A 131 -1.26 31.88 8.12
C GLU A 131 -2.37 30.83 8.26
N GLN A 132 -2.53 29.94 7.27
CA GLN A 132 -3.59 28.92 7.24
C GLN A 132 -3.32 27.71 8.16
N PHE A 133 -2.08 27.55 8.62
CA PHE A 133 -1.61 26.47 9.49
C PHE A 133 -0.92 27.01 10.75
N THR A 134 -0.93 28.33 10.92
CA THR A 134 -0.36 29.03 12.06
C THR A 134 -1.04 28.60 13.35
N SER A 135 -0.25 28.04 14.25
CA SER A 135 -0.69 27.75 15.60
C SER A 135 -1.17 29.04 16.28
N PRO A 136 -2.20 28.98 17.14
CA PRO A 136 -2.78 30.16 17.77
C PRO A 136 -1.74 31.06 18.45
N GLU A 137 -0.72 30.48 19.07
CA GLU A 137 0.38 31.19 19.73
C GLU A 137 1.27 31.99 18.77
N VAL A 138 1.50 31.49 17.54
CA VAL A 138 2.23 32.19 16.48
C VAL A 138 1.34 33.30 15.89
N LEU A 139 0.06 33.01 15.63
CA LEU A 139 -0.90 33.96 15.04
C LEU A 139 -1.14 35.18 15.94
N LEU A 140 -1.12 34.96 17.25
CA LEU A 140 -1.34 36.00 18.26
C LEU A 140 -0.04 36.72 18.66
N GLY A 141 1.11 36.37 18.08
CA GLY A 141 2.41 36.92 18.45
C GLY A 141 2.81 36.64 19.91
N ALA A 142 2.18 35.64 20.54
CA ALA A 142 2.28 35.36 21.98
C ALA A 142 3.61 34.70 22.38
N GLY A 143 4.45 34.38 21.40
CA GLY A 143 5.68 33.61 21.58
C GLY A 143 5.40 32.11 21.48
N TRP A 144 6.24 31.37 20.76
CA TRP A 144 6.08 29.94 20.52
C TRP A 144 7.29 29.13 20.98
N THR A 145 7.06 27.84 21.22
CA THR A 145 8.07 26.81 21.55
C THR A 145 7.81 25.53 20.72
N TYR A 146 8.45 24.40 21.05
CA TYR A 146 8.36 23.12 20.32
C TYR A 146 6.91 22.65 20.01
N SER A 147 5.92 23.01 20.83
CA SER A 147 4.52 22.61 20.65
C SER A 147 3.89 23.06 19.33
N ALA A 148 4.34 24.18 18.76
CA ALA A 148 3.77 24.74 17.53
C ALA A 148 3.85 23.74 16.35
N GLY A 149 4.95 22.98 16.23
CA GLY A 149 5.17 22.04 15.12
C GLY A 149 4.29 20.78 15.13
N ILE A 150 3.63 20.47 16.26
CA ILE A 150 2.72 19.32 16.37
C ILE A 150 1.40 19.59 15.61
N LEU A 151 0.98 20.86 15.55
CA LEU A 151 -0.23 21.29 14.84
C LEU A 151 -0.10 21.17 13.32
N ASP A 152 1.10 21.41 12.77
CA ASP A 152 1.39 21.22 11.35
C ASP A 152 1.24 19.76 10.92
N LEU A 153 1.72 18.82 11.75
CA LEU A 153 1.58 17.39 11.50
C LEU A 153 0.09 16.96 11.47
N GLY A 154 -0.72 17.53 12.36
CA GLY A 154 -2.17 17.29 12.39
C GLY A 154 -2.90 17.84 11.16
N MET A 155 -2.48 18.99 10.63
CA MET A 155 -3.09 19.61 9.46
C MET A 155 -2.70 18.94 8.13
N VAL A 156 -1.49 18.35 8.03
CA VAL A 156 -1.10 17.45 6.92
C VAL A 156 -2.01 16.24 6.84
N TRP A 157 -2.24 15.62 7.98
CA TRP A 157 -3.14 14.49 8.09
C TRP A 157 -4.57 14.88 7.69
N ARG A 158 -5.05 16.05 8.11
CA ARG A 158 -6.37 16.58 7.70
C ARG A 158 -6.46 16.83 6.19
N LYS A 159 -5.43 17.38 5.55
CA LYS A 159 -5.41 17.60 4.08
C LYS A 159 -5.39 16.28 3.30
N ARG A 160 -4.68 15.25 3.78
CA ARG A 160 -4.72 13.92 3.15
C ARG A 160 -6.06 13.21 3.32
N VAL A 161 -6.75 13.44 4.44
CA VAL A 161 -8.11 12.90 4.68
C VAL A 161 -9.17 13.64 3.85
N LEU A 162 -9.05 14.95 3.64
CA LEU A 162 -10.00 15.74 2.84
C LEU A 162 -9.73 15.70 1.33
N ALA A 163 -8.52 15.35 0.88
CA ALA A 163 -8.24 15.07 -0.54
C ALA A 163 -9.00 13.83 -1.05
N ALA A 164 -9.49 12.97 -0.16
CA ALA A 164 -10.34 11.83 -0.48
C ALA A 164 -11.84 12.18 -0.62
N PHE A 165 -12.27 13.39 -0.23
CA PHE A 165 -13.67 13.86 -0.34
C PHE A 165 -13.74 15.37 -0.64
N PRO A 166 -13.99 15.79 -1.90
CA PRO A 166 -14.10 17.20 -2.20
C PRO A 166 -15.44 17.76 -1.68
N LEU A 167 -15.38 18.55 -0.61
CA LEU A 167 -16.49 19.45 -0.27
C LEU A 167 -16.56 20.56 -1.33
N LYS A 168 -17.69 20.65 -2.04
CA LYS A 168 -17.97 21.75 -2.97
C LYS A 168 -18.23 23.05 -2.20
N SER A 169 -17.40 24.05 -2.53
CA SER A 169 -17.58 25.50 -2.41
C SER A 169 -17.94 26.11 -1.04
N ILE A 170 -17.00 26.86 -0.49
CA ILE A 170 -17.26 28.09 0.28
C ILE A 170 -16.56 29.22 -0.49
N HIS A 171 -17.30 30.29 -0.80
CA HIS A 171 -16.75 31.46 -1.49
C HIS A 171 -16.17 32.46 -0.49
N SER A 172 -14.98 32.99 -0.78
CA SER A 172 -14.40 34.14 -0.13
C SER A 172 -14.51 35.36 -1.05
N ALA A 173 -15.01 36.46 -0.50
CA ALA A 173 -15.22 37.74 -1.18
C ALA A 173 -13.99 38.65 -1.03
N SER A 174 -12.90 38.35 -1.73
CA SER A 174 -11.84 39.33 -2.02
C SER A 174 -10.93 38.78 -3.12
N GLY A 175 -11.20 39.18 -4.36
CA GLY A 175 -10.40 38.76 -5.51
C GLY A 175 -8.99 39.35 -5.46
N GLN A 176 -8.00 38.51 -5.17
CA GLN A 176 -6.63 38.67 -5.62
C GLN A 176 -6.03 37.29 -5.95
N THR A 177 -5.60 37.13 -7.19
CA THR A 177 -4.90 35.96 -7.71
C THR A 177 -3.39 36.15 -7.55
N GLY A 178 -2.74 35.22 -6.86
CA GLY A 178 -1.28 35.09 -6.78
C GLY A 178 -0.91 33.61 -6.63
N SER A 179 0.13 33.19 -7.34
CA SER A 179 0.56 31.80 -7.56
C SER A 179 0.82 30.98 -6.29
N ILE A 180 0.37 29.73 -6.35
CA ILE A 180 0.50 28.67 -5.35
C ILE A 180 1.90 28.05 -5.44
N GLU A 181 2.57 27.80 -4.31
CA GLU A 181 3.35 26.56 -4.08
C GLU A 181 3.75 26.39 -2.60
N TYR A 182 3.95 25.12 -2.23
CA TYR A 182 3.82 24.51 -0.89
C TYR A 182 5.03 24.79 0.04
N TYR A 183 5.05 24.45 1.35
CA TYR A 183 5.77 23.29 1.93
C TYR A 183 5.73 23.28 3.50
N LEU A 184 6.20 22.17 4.10
CA LEU A 184 5.87 21.62 5.43
C LEU A 184 7.08 20.95 6.12
N VAL A 185 7.02 20.85 7.46
CA VAL A 185 7.54 19.81 8.41
C VAL A 185 8.90 19.14 8.13
N ALA A 186 9.80 19.19 9.13
CA ALA A 186 10.99 18.37 9.21
C ALA A 186 10.64 16.89 9.46
N GLU A 187 10.58 16.08 8.40
CA GLU A 187 10.41 14.63 8.47
C GLU A 187 11.74 13.93 8.13
N VAL A 188 12.23 13.08 9.05
CA VAL A 188 13.43 12.25 8.82
C VAL A 188 13.03 11.03 7.98
N ILE A 189 13.26 11.08 6.67
CA ILE A 189 12.99 9.95 5.77
C ILE A 189 14.18 8.98 5.82
N ASN A 190 13.97 7.78 6.36
CA ASN A 190 14.94 6.69 6.30
C ASN A 190 14.93 6.06 4.90
N PHE A 191 16.00 6.22 4.11
CA PHE A 191 16.25 5.36 2.95
C PHE A 191 17.05 4.14 3.39
N GLU A 192 16.35 3.05 3.66
CA GLU A 192 16.98 1.74 3.63
C GLU A 192 17.19 1.38 2.15
N VAL A 193 18.44 1.41 1.67
CA VAL A 193 18.78 0.92 0.32
C VAL A 193 18.67 -0.61 0.35
N SER A 194 17.45 -1.11 0.41
CA SER A 194 17.16 -2.50 0.10
C SER A 194 17.45 -2.72 -1.38
N LYS A 195 17.98 -3.90 -1.71
CA LYS A 195 18.32 -4.29 -3.07
C LYS A 195 17.05 -4.19 -3.93
N MET A 196 16.98 -3.20 -4.82
CA MET A 196 15.94 -3.11 -5.83
C MET A 196 15.93 -4.42 -6.64
N ALA A 197 14.77 -5.08 -6.66
CA ALA A 197 14.54 -6.35 -7.35
C ALA A 197 13.56 -6.12 -8.49
N VAL A 198 13.66 -6.94 -9.55
CA VAL A 198 12.66 -6.95 -10.62
C VAL A 198 11.63 -8.02 -10.30
N ILE A 199 10.37 -7.59 -10.18
CA ILE A 199 9.23 -8.42 -9.82
C ILE A 199 8.35 -8.61 -11.05
N ALA A 200 8.22 -9.85 -11.50
CA ALA A 200 7.35 -10.20 -12.61
C ALA A 200 5.98 -10.65 -12.13
N VAL A 201 4.91 -10.02 -12.61
CA VAL A 201 3.53 -10.41 -12.28
C VAL A 201 2.87 -11.04 -13.49
N ALA A 202 2.72 -12.37 -13.46
CA ALA A 202 2.00 -13.14 -14.47
C ALA A 202 0.49 -13.08 -14.19
N GLY A 203 -0.29 -12.63 -15.17
CA GLY A 203 -1.72 -12.32 -14.94
C GLY A 203 -1.96 -10.96 -14.30
N GLY A 204 -0.95 -10.07 -14.31
CA GLY A 204 -1.00 -8.72 -13.72
C GLY A 204 -1.89 -7.70 -14.43
N SER A 205 -2.64 -8.09 -15.47
CA SER A 205 -3.42 -7.15 -16.30
C SER A 205 -4.86 -6.93 -15.83
N ASN A 206 -5.37 -7.74 -14.89
CA ASN A 206 -6.72 -7.62 -14.33
C ASN A 206 -6.79 -8.26 -12.93
N GLY A 207 -7.91 -8.13 -12.23
CA GLY A 207 -8.18 -8.87 -10.98
C GLY A 207 -7.18 -8.59 -9.87
N LEU A 208 -6.88 -9.64 -9.10
CA LEU A 208 -5.87 -9.59 -8.05
C LEU A 208 -4.48 -9.20 -8.57
N GLY A 209 -4.10 -9.68 -9.75
CA GLY A 209 -2.80 -9.36 -10.35
C GLY A 209 -2.62 -7.87 -10.60
N LEU A 210 -3.65 -7.20 -11.14
CA LEU A 210 -3.63 -5.75 -11.33
C LEU A 210 -3.56 -5.00 -10.00
N THR A 211 -4.29 -5.47 -8.99
CA THR A 211 -4.26 -4.89 -7.63
C THR A 211 -2.86 -4.99 -7.02
N ILE A 212 -2.17 -6.11 -7.21
CA ILE A 212 -0.77 -6.29 -6.78
C ILE A 212 0.18 -5.38 -7.54
N VAL A 213 0.00 -5.22 -8.86
CA VAL A 213 0.83 -4.29 -9.66
C VAL A 213 0.67 -2.85 -9.19
N GLU A 214 -0.56 -2.41 -8.97
CA GLU A 214 -0.84 -1.05 -8.47
C GLU A 214 -0.20 -0.83 -7.09
N ALA A 215 -0.26 -1.82 -6.19
CA ALA A 215 0.42 -1.78 -4.88
C ALA A 215 1.96 -1.74 -5.02
N LEU A 216 2.55 -2.56 -5.89
CA LEU A 216 4.00 -2.55 -6.16
C LEU A 216 4.46 -1.18 -6.65
N LYS A 217 3.70 -0.58 -7.57
CA LYS A 217 3.98 0.74 -8.14
C LYS A 217 3.84 1.86 -7.12
N ALA A 218 2.79 1.84 -6.31
CA ALA A 218 2.60 2.81 -5.23
C ALA A 218 3.76 2.80 -4.24
N ARG A 219 4.33 1.61 -3.97
CA ARG A 219 5.46 1.47 -3.06
C ARG A 219 6.80 1.92 -3.64
N GLY A 220 7.02 1.75 -4.94
CA GLY A 220 8.20 2.25 -5.66
C GLY A 220 9.55 1.63 -5.26
N LYS A 221 9.56 0.57 -4.43
CA LYS A 221 10.79 -0.08 -3.91
C LYS A 221 11.39 -1.11 -4.87
N HIS A 222 10.56 -1.66 -5.75
CA HIS A 222 10.95 -2.70 -6.71
C HIS A 222 10.53 -2.29 -8.11
N GLU A 223 11.27 -2.76 -9.11
CA GLU A 223 10.88 -2.60 -10.51
C GLU A 223 9.83 -3.67 -10.85
N VAL A 224 8.78 -3.27 -11.57
CA VAL A 224 7.66 -4.15 -11.90
C VAL A 224 7.65 -4.45 -13.40
N ILE A 225 7.37 -5.70 -13.75
CA ILE A 225 7.10 -6.13 -15.12
C ILE A 225 5.86 -7.02 -15.17
N ILE A 226 4.94 -6.75 -16.09
CA ILE A 226 3.76 -7.60 -16.28
C ILE A 226 4.06 -8.64 -17.37
N LEU A 227 3.87 -9.93 -17.05
CA LEU A 227 3.96 -11.00 -18.04
C LEU A 227 2.59 -11.24 -18.66
N SER A 228 2.46 -10.99 -19.96
CA SER A 228 1.21 -11.11 -20.71
C SER A 228 1.37 -12.01 -21.93
N ARG A 229 0.26 -12.56 -22.44
CA ARG A 229 0.24 -13.29 -23.72
C ARG A 229 0.28 -12.36 -24.94
N LYS A 230 -0.11 -11.10 -24.74
CA LYS A 230 -0.25 -10.08 -25.78
C LYS A 230 0.16 -8.72 -25.22
N ASP A 231 0.66 -7.86 -26.07
CA ASP A 231 0.92 -6.47 -25.70
C ASP A 231 -0.41 -5.76 -25.35
N ASN A 232 -0.33 -4.82 -24.41
CA ASN A 232 -1.46 -3.97 -24.04
C ASN A 232 -0.97 -2.52 -23.85
N PRO A 233 -0.77 -1.77 -24.97
CA PRO A 233 -0.17 -0.44 -24.93
C PRO A 233 -0.97 0.58 -24.09
N GLU A 234 -2.30 0.44 -24.04
CA GLU A 234 -3.15 1.31 -23.22
C GLU A 234 -2.91 1.10 -21.74
N LEU A 235 -2.84 -0.17 -21.31
CA LEU A 235 -2.60 -0.51 -19.92
C LEU A 235 -1.16 -0.21 -19.50
N GLU A 236 -0.20 -0.46 -20.38
CA GLU A 236 1.21 -0.09 -20.20
C GLU A 236 1.37 1.41 -19.99
N LYS A 237 0.70 2.23 -20.81
CA LYS A 237 0.68 3.69 -20.64
C LYS A 237 -0.02 4.11 -19.34
N ARG A 238 -1.13 3.46 -18.98
CA ARG A 238 -1.88 3.77 -17.75
C ARG A 238 -1.09 3.48 -16.48
N LEU A 239 -0.38 2.35 -16.45
CA LEU A 239 0.36 1.89 -15.27
C LEU A 239 1.81 2.36 -15.24
N GLU A 240 2.31 2.95 -16.33
CA GLU A 240 3.72 3.31 -16.51
C GLU A 240 4.64 2.14 -16.12
N THR A 241 4.30 0.94 -16.59
CA THR A 241 4.91 -0.33 -16.18
C THR A 241 5.23 -1.17 -17.41
N ARG A 242 6.41 -1.77 -17.44
CA ARG A 242 6.86 -2.59 -18.58
C ARG A 242 5.99 -3.82 -18.76
N PHE A 243 5.67 -4.14 -20.01
CA PHE A 243 5.08 -5.42 -20.39
C PHE A 243 6.12 -6.32 -21.05
N ALA A 244 6.10 -7.61 -20.71
CA ALA A 244 6.81 -8.63 -21.46
C ALA A 244 5.80 -9.63 -22.03
N THR A 245 5.81 -9.76 -23.35
CA THR A 245 5.02 -10.78 -24.04
C THR A 245 5.68 -12.15 -23.88
N VAL A 246 4.88 -13.12 -23.43
CA VAL A 246 5.32 -14.47 -23.06
C VAL A 246 4.45 -15.52 -23.74
N ASN A 247 5.09 -16.49 -24.38
CA ASN A 247 4.46 -17.72 -24.81
C ASN A 247 4.48 -18.76 -23.69
N TYR A 248 3.38 -18.87 -22.95
CA TYR A 248 3.25 -19.80 -21.82
C TYR A 248 3.32 -21.31 -22.19
N LYS A 249 3.41 -21.64 -23.48
CA LYS A 249 3.63 -23.02 -23.95
C LYS A 249 5.11 -23.38 -24.10
N ASP A 250 6.02 -22.41 -24.02
CA ASP A 250 7.45 -22.61 -24.26
C ASP A 250 8.28 -22.19 -23.03
N VAL A 251 8.71 -23.20 -22.27
CA VAL A 251 9.54 -23.04 -21.06
C VAL A 251 10.85 -22.29 -21.35
N LYS A 252 11.50 -22.53 -22.51
CA LYS A 252 12.77 -21.86 -22.84
C LYS A 252 12.55 -20.39 -23.18
N SER A 253 11.46 -20.09 -23.89
CA SER A 253 11.06 -18.72 -24.17
C SER A 253 10.76 -17.95 -22.89
N ILE A 254 9.96 -18.53 -21.97
CA ILE A 254 9.67 -17.90 -20.66
C ILE A 254 10.98 -17.67 -19.89
N GLN A 255 11.85 -18.69 -19.80
CA GLN A 255 13.14 -18.56 -19.10
C GLN A 255 13.97 -17.39 -19.65
N SER A 256 14.05 -17.29 -20.98
CA SER A 256 14.81 -16.22 -21.64
C SER A 256 14.24 -14.84 -21.30
N VAL A 257 12.91 -14.70 -21.27
CA VAL A 257 12.25 -13.44 -20.86
C VAL A 257 12.56 -13.10 -19.40
N LEU A 258 12.51 -14.08 -18.49
CA LEU A 258 12.85 -13.86 -17.08
C LEU A 258 14.32 -13.42 -16.91
N GLU A 259 15.25 -14.08 -17.60
CA GLU A 259 16.68 -13.77 -17.51
C GLU A 259 17.04 -12.42 -18.14
N VAL A 260 16.54 -12.11 -19.34
CA VAL A 260 16.81 -10.84 -20.02
C VAL A 260 16.31 -9.65 -19.22
N ASN A 261 15.17 -9.78 -18.53
CA ASN A 261 14.61 -8.73 -17.70
C ASN A 261 15.15 -8.75 -16.26
N GLY A 262 16.07 -9.66 -15.91
CA GLY A 262 16.66 -9.73 -14.58
C GLY A 262 15.66 -10.05 -13.47
N VAL A 263 14.62 -10.86 -13.77
CA VAL A 263 13.52 -11.16 -12.84
C VAL A 263 14.03 -11.98 -11.65
N ASP A 264 14.03 -11.37 -10.48
CA ASP A 264 14.41 -12.00 -9.20
C ASP A 264 13.26 -12.84 -8.62
N THR A 265 12.04 -12.29 -8.69
CA THR A 265 10.84 -12.89 -8.07
C THR A 265 9.67 -12.88 -9.07
N VAL A 266 8.96 -14.00 -9.15
CA VAL A 266 7.75 -14.15 -9.95
C VAL A 266 6.51 -14.23 -9.05
N ILE A 267 5.47 -13.48 -9.37
CA ILE A 267 4.14 -13.58 -8.75
C ILE A 267 3.17 -14.06 -9.83
N SER A 268 2.56 -15.21 -9.61
CA SER A 268 1.56 -15.77 -10.52
C SER A 268 0.17 -15.49 -9.96
N THR A 269 -0.65 -14.81 -10.76
CA THR A 269 -2.09 -14.65 -10.57
C THR A 269 -2.85 -15.16 -11.80
N ILE A 270 -2.28 -16.16 -12.49
CA ILE A 270 -2.92 -16.79 -13.64
C ILE A 270 -4.17 -17.52 -13.14
N ASN A 271 -5.32 -17.13 -13.68
CA ASN A 271 -6.59 -17.78 -13.38
C ASN A 271 -7.00 -18.68 -14.55
N SER A 272 -6.59 -19.94 -14.50
CA SER A 272 -6.98 -20.95 -15.49
C SER A 272 -7.19 -22.31 -14.81
N PRO A 273 -8.38 -22.54 -14.22
CA PRO A 273 -8.61 -23.76 -13.44
C PRO A 273 -8.61 -25.04 -14.27
N THR A 274 -8.78 -24.96 -15.60
CA THR A 274 -8.82 -26.11 -16.51
C THR A 274 -7.54 -26.32 -17.32
N ASP A 275 -6.69 -25.29 -17.47
CA ASP A 275 -5.41 -25.37 -18.17
C ASP A 275 -4.27 -24.97 -17.24
N LEU A 276 -3.60 -26.00 -16.71
CA LEU A 276 -2.49 -25.83 -15.76
C LEU A 276 -1.14 -25.63 -16.47
N GLU A 277 -1.05 -25.91 -17.76
CA GLU A 277 0.21 -25.82 -18.50
C GLU A 277 0.86 -24.43 -18.41
N PRO A 278 0.13 -23.31 -18.54
CA PRO A 278 0.74 -21.99 -18.45
C PRO A 278 1.50 -21.75 -17.15
N GLU A 279 0.89 -22.11 -16.02
CA GLU A 279 1.51 -21.90 -14.71
C GLU A 279 2.61 -22.93 -14.43
N ARG A 280 2.41 -24.21 -14.80
CA ARG A 280 3.47 -25.24 -14.69
C ARG A 280 4.71 -24.85 -15.48
N ASN A 281 4.54 -24.35 -16.70
CA ASN A 281 5.65 -23.91 -17.54
C ASN A 281 6.33 -22.67 -16.99
N LEU A 282 5.58 -21.74 -16.37
CA LEU A 282 6.14 -20.60 -15.67
C LEU A 282 7.00 -21.03 -14.47
N ILE A 283 6.51 -21.96 -13.65
CA ILE A 283 7.25 -22.53 -12.50
C ILE A 283 8.54 -23.21 -12.98
N ARG A 284 8.46 -24.05 -14.00
CA ARG A 284 9.62 -24.74 -14.58
C ARG A 284 10.64 -23.78 -15.19
N ALA A 285 10.17 -22.71 -15.82
CA ALA A 285 11.04 -21.69 -16.41
C ALA A 285 11.74 -20.87 -15.33
N ALA A 286 11.02 -20.50 -14.26
CA ALA A 286 11.57 -19.82 -13.10
C ALA A 286 12.64 -20.66 -12.40
N ASP A 287 12.42 -21.97 -12.22
CA ASP A 287 13.40 -22.86 -11.57
C ASP A 287 14.66 -23.08 -12.43
N LYS A 288 14.52 -23.04 -13.76
CA LYS A 288 15.65 -23.12 -14.69
C LYS A 288 16.41 -21.80 -14.86
N SER A 289 15.81 -20.68 -14.49
CA SER A 289 16.40 -19.35 -14.60
C SER A 289 17.59 -19.21 -13.65
N ARG A 290 18.70 -18.66 -14.13
CA ARG A 290 19.87 -18.41 -13.26
C ARG A 290 19.70 -17.22 -12.33
N ILE A 291 18.64 -16.43 -12.51
CA ILE A 291 18.40 -15.17 -11.80
C ILE A 291 17.23 -15.31 -10.83
N THR A 292 16.18 -16.01 -11.25
CA THR A 292 14.94 -16.12 -10.48
C THR A 292 15.17 -17.00 -9.26
N ARG A 293 14.91 -16.43 -8.08
CA ARG A 293 15.13 -17.10 -6.80
C ARG A 293 13.82 -17.46 -6.13
N ARG A 294 12.76 -16.67 -6.37
CA ARG A 294 11.51 -16.76 -5.63
C ARG A 294 10.29 -16.84 -6.53
N ILE A 295 9.25 -17.52 -6.06
CA ILE A 295 7.95 -17.56 -6.74
C ILE A 295 6.78 -17.58 -5.76
N ILE A 296 5.74 -16.80 -6.06
CA ILE A 296 4.41 -16.91 -5.44
C ILE A 296 3.49 -17.56 -6.46
N PRO A 297 3.08 -18.83 -6.29
CA PRO A 297 2.14 -19.49 -7.19
C PRO A 297 0.71 -18.92 -7.03
N SER A 298 -0.13 -19.12 -8.05
CA SER A 298 -1.54 -18.66 -8.13
C SER A 298 -2.47 -19.51 -7.26
N ILE A 299 -2.18 -19.54 -5.96
CA ILE A 299 -2.96 -20.29 -4.99
C ILE A 299 -3.96 -19.40 -4.28
N PHE A 300 -3.57 -18.20 -3.82
CA PHE A 300 -4.39 -17.19 -3.12
C PHE A 300 -5.79 -17.72 -2.72
N ALA A 301 -5.81 -18.54 -1.67
CA ALA A 301 -6.93 -19.42 -1.35
C ALA A 301 -7.60 -19.00 -0.04
N GLY A 302 -8.90 -19.27 0.09
CA GLY A 302 -9.60 -18.96 1.35
C GLY A 302 -9.08 -19.74 2.54
N PHE A 303 -8.66 -20.98 2.33
CA PHE A 303 -8.06 -21.86 3.34
C PHE A 303 -7.29 -23.00 2.65
N THR A 304 -6.80 -23.97 3.42
CA THR A 304 -5.97 -25.09 2.94
C THR A 304 -6.71 -26.16 2.10
N TYR A 305 -7.88 -25.84 1.53
CA TYR A 305 -8.66 -26.76 0.69
C TYR A 305 -7.88 -27.43 -0.45
N PRO A 306 -6.90 -26.81 -1.13
CA PRO A 306 -6.14 -27.51 -2.16
C PRO A 306 -5.36 -28.70 -1.59
N ILE A 307 -4.99 -28.66 -0.31
CA ILE A 307 -4.23 -29.71 0.36
C ILE A 307 -5.17 -30.66 1.10
N LYS A 308 -6.17 -30.12 1.79
CA LYS A 308 -7.10 -30.89 2.64
C LYS A 308 -8.16 -31.65 1.82
N TYR A 309 -8.57 -31.07 0.69
CA TYR A 309 -9.66 -31.57 -0.15
C TYR A 309 -9.29 -31.53 -1.65
N PRO A 310 -8.15 -32.14 -2.07
CA PRO A 310 -7.64 -31.99 -3.43
C PRO A 310 -8.63 -32.50 -4.49
N ASP A 311 -9.45 -33.50 -4.18
CA ASP A 311 -10.36 -34.13 -5.14
C ASP A 311 -11.80 -33.60 -5.03
N SER A 312 -12.05 -32.56 -4.22
CA SER A 312 -13.42 -32.07 -3.99
C SER A 312 -14.01 -31.37 -5.20
N ASN A 313 -13.19 -30.68 -5.99
CA ASN A 313 -13.59 -30.04 -7.24
C ASN A 313 -12.36 -29.76 -8.12
N VAL A 314 -12.62 -29.36 -9.37
CA VAL A 314 -11.57 -29.06 -10.36
C VAL A 314 -10.60 -27.97 -9.87
N VAL A 315 -11.09 -26.94 -9.17
CA VAL A 315 -10.23 -25.85 -8.67
C VAL A 315 -9.28 -26.35 -7.58
N ALA A 316 -9.76 -27.18 -6.65
CA ALA A 316 -8.96 -27.78 -5.59
C ALA A 316 -7.88 -28.69 -6.17
N SER A 317 -8.25 -29.55 -7.12
CA SER A 317 -7.34 -30.47 -7.79
C SER A 317 -6.25 -29.72 -8.56
N SER A 318 -6.66 -28.71 -9.32
CA SER A 318 -5.74 -27.84 -10.06
C SER A 318 -4.74 -27.13 -9.15
N LYS A 319 -5.20 -26.49 -8.07
CA LYS A 319 -4.30 -25.83 -7.11
C LYS A 319 -3.40 -26.81 -6.37
N SER A 320 -3.89 -28.01 -6.03
CA SER A 320 -3.08 -29.10 -5.46
C SER A 320 -1.91 -29.46 -6.39
N GLU A 321 -2.18 -29.62 -7.69
CA GLU A 321 -1.14 -29.95 -8.68
C GLU A 321 -0.11 -28.83 -8.85
N ILE A 322 -0.52 -27.56 -8.79
CA ILE A 322 0.41 -26.42 -8.79
C ILE A 322 1.29 -26.41 -7.53
N ILE A 323 0.73 -26.68 -6.35
CA ILE A 323 1.50 -26.80 -5.10
C ILE A 323 2.53 -27.93 -5.22
N LYS A 324 2.13 -29.10 -5.74
CA LYS A 324 3.05 -30.21 -5.99
C LYS A 324 4.14 -29.84 -6.98
N GLU A 325 3.84 -29.04 -8.00
CA GLU A 325 4.83 -28.62 -8.99
C GLU A 325 5.88 -27.66 -8.39
N VAL A 326 5.46 -26.65 -7.62
CA VAL A 326 6.42 -25.72 -7.00
C VAL A 326 7.28 -26.42 -5.93
N GLN A 327 6.74 -27.42 -5.23
CA GLN A 327 7.47 -28.23 -4.26
C GLN A 327 8.63 -29.04 -4.86
N LYS A 328 8.62 -29.31 -6.16
CA LYS A 328 9.71 -30.03 -6.86
C LYS A 328 10.90 -29.11 -7.20
N THR A 329 10.73 -27.80 -7.04
CA THR A 329 11.73 -26.80 -7.45
C THR A 329 12.71 -26.45 -6.35
N SER A 330 13.81 -25.80 -6.73
CA SER A 330 14.77 -25.19 -5.81
C SER A 330 14.37 -23.78 -5.36
N LEU A 331 13.28 -23.24 -5.92
CA LEU A 331 12.81 -21.88 -5.65
C LEU A 331 12.30 -21.73 -4.21
N GLU A 332 12.60 -20.57 -3.64
CA GLU A 332 11.91 -20.13 -2.42
C GLU A 332 10.48 -19.70 -2.79
N TYR A 333 9.48 -20.21 -2.07
CA TYR A 333 8.08 -19.96 -2.39
C TYR A 333 7.24 -19.83 -1.12
N THR A 334 6.12 -19.13 -1.25
CA THR A 334 5.06 -19.08 -0.22
C THR A 334 3.69 -19.23 -0.87
N ILE A 335 2.77 -19.90 -0.17
CA ILE A 335 1.37 -20.06 -0.54
C ILE A 335 0.53 -19.11 0.31
N PHE A 336 -0.29 -18.28 -0.33
CA PHE A 336 -1.15 -17.33 0.37
C PHE A 336 -2.51 -17.94 0.74
N TYR A 337 -2.88 -17.80 2.01
CA TYR A 337 -4.21 -18.07 2.53
C TYR A 337 -4.80 -16.79 3.12
N ASN A 338 -5.97 -16.36 2.63
CA ASN A 338 -6.48 -15.02 2.89
C ASN A 338 -7.96 -14.96 3.30
N GLY A 339 -8.61 -16.11 3.52
CA GLY A 339 -10.05 -16.14 3.76
C GLY A 339 -10.85 -15.68 2.54
N ILE A 340 -11.99 -15.06 2.78
CA ILE A 340 -12.89 -14.58 1.74
C ILE A 340 -12.54 -13.15 1.36
N PHE A 341 -12.49 -12.88 0.05
CA PHE A 341 -12.34 -11.53 -0.44
C PHE A 341 -13.59 -10.71 -0.15
N LEU A 342 -13.42 -9.55 0.51
CA LEU A 342 -14.51 -8.60 0.70
C LEU A 342 -15.05 -8.09 -0.64
N ASP A 343 -14.18 -7.98 -1.64
CA ASP A 343 -14.50 -7.58 -3.02
C ASP A 343 -15.68 -8.34 -3.63
N TYR A 344 -15.90 -9.60 -3.23
CA TYR A 344 -17.05 -10.39 -3.70
C TYR A 344 -18.40 -9.78 -3.33
N TYR A 345 -18.44 -8.96 -2.29
CA TYR A 345 -19.61 -8.26 -1.77
C TYR A 345 -19.56 -6.76 -2.10
N GLY A 346 -18.63 -6.31 -2.95
CA GLY A 346 -18.47 -4.90 -3.32
C GLY A 346 -19.26 -4.54 -4.58
N SER A 347 -20.29 -3.71 -4.42
CA SER A 347 -21.04 -3.00 -5.47
C SER A 347 -22.15 -2.20 -4.75
N PRO A 348 -22.62 -1.02 -5.18
CA PRO A 348 -22.28 -0.32 -6.42
C PRO A 348 -21.21 0.77 -6.26
N HIS A 349 -20.81 1.13 -5.04
CA HIS A 349 -19.98 2.33 -4.83
C HIS A 349 -18.49 2.04 -4.70
N PHE A 350 -18.11 0.85 -4.24
CA PHE A 350 -16.71 0.53 -4.03
C PHE A 350 -16.11 -0.18 -5.25
N LYS A 351 -15.17 0.49 -5.92
CA LYS A 351 -14.52 -0.05 -7.12
C LYS A 351 -13.48 -1.11 -6.74
N SER A 352 -13.63 -2.31 -7.30
CA SER A 352 -12.65 -3.38 -7.23
C SER A 352 -12.28 -3.88 -8.63
N HIS A 353 -11.07 -4.42 -8.78
CA HIS A 353 -10.65 -5.18 -9.96
C HIS A 353 -11.09 -6.65 -9.91
N ILE A 354 -11.48 -7.15 -8.73
CA ILE A 354 -12.04 -8.49 -8.55
C ILE A 354 -13.56 -8.40 -8.80
N PRO A 355 -14.11 -9.26 -9.68
CA PRO A 355 -15.55 -9.26 -9.94
C PRO A 355 -16.34 -9.70 -8.70
N ALA A 356 -17.52 -9.09 -8.53
CA ALA A 356 -18.46 -9.50 -7.49
C ALA A 356 -18.85 -10.98 -7.66
N TRP A 357 -18.86 -11.70 -6.55
CA TRP A 357 -19.22 -13.11 -6.49
C TRP A 357 -19.86 -13.41 -5.13
N PRO A 358 -20.99 -12.75 -4.81
CA PRO A 358 -21.60 -12.84 -3.49
C PRO A 358 -22.12 -14.26 -3.25
N MET A 359 -21.55 -14.96 -2.26
CA MET A 359 -22.07 -16.24 -1.79
C MET A 359 -22.77 -16.04 -0.46
N PHE A 360 -23.92 -16.69 -0.27
CA PHE A 360 -24.70 -16.73 0.98
C PHE A 360 -25.33 -15.40 1.42
N VAL A 361 -24.79 -14.25 1.03
CA VAL A 361 -25.36 -12.93 1.33
C VAL A 361 -25.50 -12.11 0.05
N ASP A 362 -26.73 -11.90 -0.38
CA ASP A 362 -27.13 -11.05 -1.50
C ASP A 362 -27.59 -9.68 -0.97
N ILE A 363 -26.62 -8.78 -0.82
CA ILE A 363 -26.86 -7.43 -0.28
C ILE A 363 -27.75 -6.60 -1.22
N SER A 364 -27.63 -6.79 -2.54
CA SER A 364 -28.48 -6.12 -3.55
C SER A 364 -29.95 -6.38 -3.30
N HIS A 365 -30.30 -7.65 -3.07
CA HIS A 365 -31.68 -8.10 -2.89
C HIS A 365 -32.06 -8.33 -1.42
N GLN A 366 -31.24 -7.84 -0.47
CA GLN A 366 -31.51 -7.92 0.97
C GLN A 366 -31.88 -9.34 1.42
N SER A 367 -31.16 -10.34 0.92
CA SER A 367 -31.46 -11.76 1.15
C SER A 367 -30.19 -12.52 1.53
N ALA A 368 -30.32 -13.50 2.41
CA ALA A 368 -29.21 -14.36 2.80
C ALA A 368 -29.64 -15.83 2.95
N ALA A 369 -28.79 -16.73 2.47
CA ALA A 369 -28.90 -18.18 2.58
C ALA A 369 -27.67 -18.67 3.35
N ILE A 370 -27.78 -18.72 4.67
CA ILE A 370 -26.65 -18.92 5.58
C ILE A 370 -26.41 -20.42 5.77
N PRO A 371 -25.18 -20.92 5.56
CA PRO A 371 -24.85 -22.32 5.80
C PRO A 371 -24.77 -22.65 7.30
N GLY A 372 -25.44 -23.72 7.72
CA GLY A 372 -25.43 -24.18 9.11
C GLY A 372 -26.10 -23.18 10.06
N SER A 373 -25.49 -22.90 11.21
CA SER A 373 -25.96 -21.88 12.16
C SER A 373 -25.61 -20.45 11.75
N GLY A 374 -24.59 -20.28 10.90
CA GLY A 374 -24.01 -18.98 10.60
C GLY A 374 -23.10 -18.40 11.68
N ASP A 375 -22.83 -19.13 12.77
CA ASP A 375 -22.06 -18.65 13.93
C ASP A 375 -20.56 -19.01 13.86
N GLU A 376 -20.15 -19.76 12.84
CA GLU A 376 -18.73 -20.06 12.63
C GLU A 376 -17.97 -18.81 12.16
N LEU A 377 -16.79 -18.58 12.74
CA LEU A 377 -15.94 -17.45 12.36
C LEU A 377 -15.34 -17.65 10.96
N ILE A 378 -15.28 -16.56 10.21
CA ILE A 378 -14.78 -16.54 8.84
C ILE A 378 -13.75 -15.43 8.74
N ALA A 379 -12.56 -15.74 8.22
CA ALA A 379 -11.59 -14.72 7.85
C ALA A 379 -12.03 -13.97 6.59
N PHE A 380 -12.07 -12.65 6.67
CA PHE A 380 -12.31 -11.73 5.56
C PHE A 380 -11.08 -10.86 5.32
N THR A 381 -10.75 -10.62 4.05
CA THR A 381 -9.61 -9.77 3.65
C THR A 381 -9.98 -9.00 2.39
N HIS A 382 -9.72 -7.70 2.33
CA HIS A 382 -9.89 -6.96 1.08
C HIS A 382 -8.67 -7.17 0.16
N SER A 383 -8.88 -7.17 -1.16
CA SER A 383 -7.81 -7.39 -2.14
C SER A 383 -6.66 -6.40 -2.04
N SER A 384 -6.93 -5.14 -1.66
CA SER A 384 -5.89 -4.13 -1.44
C SER A 384 -4.97 -4.49 -0.28
N ASP A 385 -5.52 -5.05 0.79
CA ASP A 385 -4.73 -5.45 1.96
C ASP A 385 -3.86 -6.64 1.62
N LEU A 386 -4.44 -7.65 0.96
CA LEU A 386 -3.66 -8.80 0.46
C LEU A 386 -2.54 -8.35 -0.48
N ALA A 387 -2.80 -7.40 -1.37
CA ALA A 387 -1.79 -6.85 -2.25
C ALA A 387 -0.67 -6.14 -1.48
N GLU A 388 -1.01 -5.29 -0.51
CA GLU A 388 -0.03 -4.63 0.36
C GLU A 388 0.83 -5.66 1.11
N PHE A 389 0.22 -6.64 1.80
CA PHE A 389 0.98 -7.69 2.48
C PHE A 389 1.84 -8.52 1.53
N THR A 390 1.35 -8.83 0.33
CA THR A 390 2.12 -9.53 -0.70
C THR A 390 3.37 -8.72 -1.06
N VAL A 391 3.22 -7.43 -1.32
CA VAL A 391 4.33 -6.52 -1.65
C VAL A 391 5.31 -6.36 -0.50
N ARG A 392 4.82 -6.27 0.74
CA ARG A 392 5.65 -6.17 1.94
C ARG A 392 6.43 -7.46 2.21
N SER A 393 5.83 -8.61 1.92
CA SER A 393 6.48 -9.92 2.06
C SER A 393 7.70 -10.09 1.15
N LEU A 394 7.80 -9.34 0.03
CA LEU A 394 8.94 -9.41 -0.88
C LEU A 394 10.27 -9.03 -0.20
N ASP A 395 10.21 -8.18 0.83
CA ASP A 395 11.39 -7.75 1.59
C ASP A 395 11.81 -8.72 2.70
N LEU A 396 11.00 -9.74 2.98
CA LEU A 396 11.34 -10.73 3.99
C LEU A 396 12.60 -11.48 3.55
N LYS A 397 13.54 -11.64 4.48
CA LYS A 397 14.79 -12.37 4.24
C LYS A 397 14.54 -13.84 3.92
N VAL A 398 13.54 -14.43 4.54
CA VAL A 398 13.13 -15.83 4.34
C VAL A 398 11.61 -15.89 4.26
N TRP A 399 11.09 -16.64 3.29
CA TRP A 399 9.68 -16.94 3.14
C TRP A 399 9.33 -18.24 3.85
N ARG A 400 8.27 -18.16 4.67
CA ARG A 400 7.56 -19.34 5.16
C ARG A 400 6.86 -19.98 3.96
N LYS A 401 6.66 -21.31 4.01
CA LYS A 401 5.97 -22.03 2.92
C LYS A 401 4.50 -21.62 2.78
N GLU A 402 3.93 -21.10 3.85
CA GLU A 402 2.57 -20.59 3.92
C GLU A 402 2.60 -19.18 4.51
N SER A 403 1.82 -18.28 3.91
CA SER A 403 1.62 -16.91 4.34
C SER A 403 0.13 -16.67 4.55
N TYR A 404 -0.25 -16.31 5.77
CA TYR A 404 -1.63 -16.01 6.12
C TYR A 404 -1.82 -14.50 6.23
N VAL A 405 -2.89 -13.99 5.62
CA VAL A 405 -3.32 -12.59 5.72
C VAL A 405 -4.78 -12.60 6.15
N ILE A 406 -5.07 -11.96 7.29
CA ILE A 406 -6.43 -11.86 7.81
C ILE A 406 -6.73 -10.38 8.04
N GLY A 407 -7.77 -9.87 7.39
CA GLY A 407 -8.25 -8.52 7.65
C GLY A 407 -9.04 -8.45 8.94
N GLU A 408 -10.14 -9.18 8.98
CA GLU A 408 -11.04 -9.28 10.12
C GLU A 408 -11.68 -10.67 10.16
N LYS A 409 -12.14 -11.11 11.32
CA LYS A 409 -12.95 -12.32 11.46
C LYS A 409 -14.34 -11.98 11.97
N LEU A 410 -15.35 -12.48 11.28
CA LEU A 410 -16.76 -12.33 11.64
C LEU A 410 -17.54 -13.61 11.32
N THR A 411 -18.69 -13.77 11.93
CA THR A 411 -19.67 -14.79 11.56
C THR A 411 -20.55 -14.30 10.39
N TRP A 412 -21.27 -15.20 9.73
CA TRP A 412 -22.26 -14.79 8.72
C TRP A 412 -23.38 -13.94 9.33
N ASN A 413 -23.79 -14.27 10.55
CA ASN A 413 -24.82 -13.52 11.28
C ASN A 413 -24.37 -12.08 11.57
N GLU A 414 -23.11 -11.89 11.98
CA GLU A 414 -22.52 -10.57 12.17
C GLU A 414 -22.37 -9.81 10.85
N PHE A 415 -21.92 -10.49 9.78
CA PHE A 415 -21.79 -9.89 8.46
C PHE A 415 -23.13 -9.37 7.92
N VAL A 416 -24.19 -10.19 8.01
CA VAL A 416 -25.55 -9.78 7.59
C VAL A 416 -26.01 -8.56 8.37
N LYS A 417 -25.83 -8.55 9.70
CA LYS A 417 -26.18 -7.39 10.53
C LYS A 417 -25.46 -6.11 10.10
N LEU A 418 -24.15 -6.19 9.82
CA LEU A 418 -23.39 -5.04 9.31
C LEU A 418 -23.88 -4.58 7.92
N ALA A 419 -24.33 -5.50 7.06
CA ALA A 419 -24.89 -5.18 5.77
C ALA A 419 -26.29 -4.52 5.88
N GLU A 420 -27.13 -5.00 6.81
CA GLU A 420 -28.41 -4.39 7.18
C GLU A 420 -28.20 -2.95 7.67
N ASP A 421 -27.23 -2.74 8.57
CA ASP A 421 -26.87 -1.42 9.10
C ASP A 421 -26.40 -0.47 7.98
N ALA A 422 -25.54 -0.95 7.08
CA ALA A 422 -25.02 -0.16 5.97
C ALA A 422 -26.14 0.32 5.02
N LYS A 423 -27.12 -0.54 4.72
CA LYS A 423 -28.30 -0.16 3.91
C LYS A 423 -29.29 0.71 4.68
N GLY A 424 -29.52 0.43 5.97
CA GLY A 424 -30.47 1.17 6.83
C GLY A 424 -30.05 2.62 7.12
N THR A 425 -28.74 2.89 7.21
CA THR A 425 -28.19 4.22 7.54
C THR A 425 -28.59 5.30 6.53
N TYR A 426 -28.77 4.95 5.25
CA TYR A 426 -29.20 5.90 4.22
C TYR A 426 -30.66 6.34 4.37
N TYR A 427 -31.56 5.40 4.68
CA TYR A 427 -32.96 5.70 4.93
C TYR A 427 -33.13 6.60 6.16
N PHE A 428 -32.30 6.42 7.20
CA PHE A 428 -32.27 7.33 8.34
C PHE A 428 -31.88 8.76 7.96
N LEU A 429 -30.86 8.96 7.10
CA LEU A 429 -30.47 10.31 6.65
C LEU A 429 -31.57 11.00 5.84
N ILE A 430 -32.26 10.29 4.93
CA ILE A 430 -33.38 10.84 4.17
C ILE A 430 -34.57 11.13 5.09
N ALA A 431 -34.93 10.19 5.96
CA ALA A 431 -36.03 10.36 6.91
C ALA A 431 -35.74 11.51 7.87
N ALA A 432 -34.54 11.62 8.42
CA ALA A 432 -34.12 12.73 9.27
C ALA A 432 -34.19 14.07 8.53
N LEU A 433 -33.78 14.14 7.25
CA LEU A 433 -33.93 15.35 6.44
C LEU A 433 -35.40 15.72 6.23
N SER A 434 -36.25 14.74 5.90
CA SER A 434 -37.69 14.94 5.72
C SER A 434 -38.41 15.32 7.01
N ILE A 435 -37.94 14.80 8.15
CA ILE A 435 -38.49 15.04 9.49
C ILE A 435 -38.07 16.41 10.04
N VAL A 436 -36.83 16.86 9.80
CA VAL A 436 -36.37 18.22 10.14
C VAL A 436 -37.15 19.27 9.33
N LEU A 437 -37.58 18.94 8.11
CA LEU A 437 -38.46 19.78 7.28
C LEU A 437 -39.94 19.78 7.74
N LEU A 438 -40.36 18.83 8.58
CA LEU A 438 -41.77 18.59 8.96
C LEU A 438 -42.03 18.59 10.49
N GLU A 439 -41.04 18.94 11.33
CA GLU A 439 -41.12 18.96 12.81
C GLU A 439 -41.64 17.66 13.46
N LEU A 440 -41.27 16.49 12.91
CA LEU A 440 -41.65 15.19 13.47
C LEU A 440 -40.56 14.62 14.40
N THR A 441 -40.91 13.62 15.21
CA THR A 441 -39.95 12.93 16.10
C THR A 441 -39.04 11.99 15.28
N ILE A 442 -37.72 12.07 15.47
CA ILE A 442 -36.73 11.24 14.73
C ILE A 442 -36.75 9.79 15.26
N PRO A 443 -37.05 8.77 14.44
CA PRO A 443 -36.82 7.37 14.82
C PRO A 443 -35.31 7.05 14.77
N GLN A 444 -34.77 6.38 15.79
CA GLN A 444 -33.32 6.15 15.95
C GLN A 444 -32.65 5.33 14.83
N SER A 445 -33.41 4.60 14.01
CA SER A 445 -32.95 3.90 12.79
C SER A 445 -34.15 3.43 11.95
N ILE A 446 -33.97 3.25 10.64
CA ILE A 446 -34.85 2.44 9.80
C ILE A 446 -34.11 1.13 9.57
N GLU A 447 -34.48 0.08 10.29
CA GLU A 447 -33.84 -1.24 10.14
C GLU A 447 -34.19 -1.83 8.76
N SER A 448 -33.20 -1.93 7.88
CA SER A 448 -33.31 -2.67 6.62
C SER A 448 -33.07 -4.15 6.94
N LYS A 449 -34.12 -4.89 7.30
CA LYS A 449 -33.99 -6.31 7.65
C LYS A 449 -33.94 -7.22 6.42
N PHE A 450 -32.97 -8.13 6.37
CA PHE A 450 -32.80 -9.07 5.27
C PHE A 450 -33.71 -10.29 5.44
N SER A 451 -34.09 -10.90 4.31
CA SER A 451 -34.72 -12.23 4.30
C SER A 451 -33.65 -13.30 4.49
N VAL A 452 -33.55 -13.84 5.70
CA VAL A 452 -32.53 -14.83 6.05
C VAL A 452 -33.14 -16.24 6.13
N VAL A 453 -32.54 -17.18 5.42
CA VAL A 453 -32.81 -18.62 5.54
C VAL A 453 -31.52 -19.33 5.94
N TYR A 454 -31.65 -20.46 6.65
CA TYR A 454 -30.52 -21.27 7.09
C TYR A 454 -30.58 -22.64 6.43
N ASP A 455 -29.49 -23.00 5.75
CA ASP A 455 -29.35 -24.31 5.13
C ASP A 455 -28.78 -25.30 6.16
N SER A 456 -29.57 -26.31 6.53
CA SER A 456 -29.16 -27.28 7.54
C SER A 456 -27.98 -28.12 7.06
N GLU A 457 -27.13 -28.61 7.97
CA GLU A 457 -26.03 -29.52 7.59
C GLU A 457 -26.50 -30.74 6.78
N ALA A 458 -27.71 -31.24 7.07
CA ALA A 458 -28.30 -32.37 6.36
C ALA A 458 -28.67 -32.00 4.92
N ASP A 459 -29.11 -30.77 4.67
CA ASP A 459 -29.37 -30.25 3.33
C ASP A 459 -28.07 -30.05 2.55
N LEU A 460 -27.08 -29.43 3.18
CA LEU A 460 -25.76 -29.21 2.58
C LEU A 460 -25.08 -30.53 2.16
N LYS A 461 -25.10 -31.54 3.04
CA LYS A 461 -24.57 -32.89 2.73
C LYS A 461 -25.32 -33.58 1.59
N ALA A 462 -26.58 -33.22 1.37
CA ALA A 462 -27.38 -33.73 0.28
C ALA A 462 -27.30 -32.87 -0.99
N GLY A 463 -26.43 -31.85 -1.02
CA GLY A 463 -26.25 -30.94 -2.15
C GLY A 463 -27.41 -29.95 -2.33
N ARG A 464 -28.24 -29.74 -1.31
CA ARG A 464 -29.35 -28.79 -1.32
C ARG A 464 -28.89 -27.48 -0.67
N VAL A 465 -29.09 -26.39 -1.40
CA VAL A 465 -28.83 -25.01 -0.94
C VAL A 465 -30.02 -24.14 -1.28
N SER A 466 -30.30 -23.15 -0.43
CA SER A 466 -31.34 -22.16 -0.70
C SER A 466 -30.91 -21.24 -1.85
N GLU A 467 -31.87 -20.90 -2.72
CA GLU A 467 -31.62 -20.04 -3.87
C GLU A 467 -31.59 -18.57 -3.45
N LEU A 468 -30.58 -17.84 -3.94
CA LEU A 468 -30.53 -16.38 -3.84
C LEU A 468 -30.72 -15.75 -5.21
N PRO A 469 -31.37 -14.57 -5.31
CA PRO A 469 -31.57 -13.89 -6.58
C PRO A 469 -30.27 -13.63 -7.36
N CYS A 470 -29.16 -13.32 -6.67
CA CYS A 470 -27.84 -13.14 -7.30
C CYS A 470 -27.32 -14.39 -8.00
N TYR A 471 -27.78 -15.60 -7.66
CA TYR A 471 -27.31 -16.84 -8.27
C TYR A 471 -27.75 -16.97 -9.73
N LEU A 472 -28.84 -16.31 -10.14
CA LEU A 472 -29.27 -16.30 -11.54
C LEU A 472 -28.17 -15.75 -12.48
N ALA A 473 -27.45 -14.70 -12.05
CA ALA A 473 -26.32 -14.18 -12.81
C ALA A 473 -25.13 -15.15 -12.83
N MET A 474 -24.96 -15.96 -11.78
CA MET A 474 -23.91 -16.98 -11.70
C MET A 474 -24.22 -18.19 -12.59
N TYR A 475 -25.49 -18.60 -12.69
CA TYR A 475 -25.96 -19.65 -13.61
C TYR A 475 -25.82 -19.23 -15.08
N ALA A 476 -25.82 -17.93 -15.39
CA ALA A 476 -25.51 -17.47 -16.75
C ALA A 476 -24.03 -17.68 -17.12
N ALA A 477 -23.13 -17.82 -16.13
CA ALA A 477 -21.70 -17.99 -16.34
C ALA A 477 -21.24 -19.46 -16.48
N GLY A 478 -22.12 -20.44 -16.23
CA GLY A 478 -21.80 -21.86 -16.34
C GLY A 478 -23.00 -22.79 -16.10
N PRO A 479 -22.88 -24.11 -16.28
CA PRO A 479 -24.01 -25.03 -16.11
C PRO A 479 -24.59 -24.94 -14.69
N GLU A 480 -25.91 -24.71 -14.58
CA GLU A 480 -26.62 -24.50 -13.31
C GLU A 480 -26.28 -25.57 -12.26
N GLY A 481 -26.33 -26.86 -12.63
CA GLY A 481 -26.01 -27.95 -11.72
C GLY A 481 -24.59 -27.91 -11.16
N SER A 482 -23.62 -27.46 -11.97
CA SER A 482 -22.22 -27.31 -11.54
C SER A 482 -22.05 -26.13 -10.58
N VAL A 483 -22.74 -25.02 -10.82
CA VAL A 483 -22.72 -23.84 -9.93
C VAL A 483 -23.37 -24.18 -8.59
N LYS A 484 -24.53 -24.86 -8.60
CA LYS A 484 -25.20 -25.33 -7.37
C LYS A 484 -24.32 -26.28 -6.57
N ALA A 485 -23.68 -27.25 -7.22
CA ALA A 485 -22.74 -28.15 -6.56
C ALA A 485 -21.55 -27.41 -5.93
N ALA A 486 -21.03 -26.37 -6.61
CA ALA A 486 -19.96 -25.54 -6.07
C ALA A 486 -20.40 -24.72 -4.84
N ILE A 487 -21.61 -24.16 -4.87
CA ILE A 487 -22.18 -23.41 -3.73
C ILE A 487 -22.42 -24.35 -2.55
N ALA A 488 -22.99 -25.54 -2.78
CA ALA A 488 -23.23 -26.53 -1.73
C ALA A 488 -21.93 -27.04 -1.09
N LEU A 489 -20.91 -27.32 -1.91
CA LEU A 489 -19.60 -27.72 -1.40
C LEU A 489 -18.95 -26.59 -0.59
N ALA A 490 -19.04 -25.34 -1.07
CA ALA A 490 -18.56 -24.20 -0.31
C ALA A 490 -19.30 -24.10 1.02
N ALA A 491 -20.64 -24.13 1.01
CA ALA A 491 -21.49 -24.08 2.20
C ALA A 491 -21.08 -25.12 3.25
N GLU A 492 -20.77 -26.35 2.82
CA GLU A 492 -20.26 -27.40 3.72
C GLU A 492 -18.95 -27.00 4.40
N TRP A 493 -18.02 -26.35 3.69
CA TRP A 493 -16.78 -25.85 4.28
C TRP A 493 -17.01 -24.73 5.31
N PHE A 494 -17.96 -23.82 5.03
CA PHE A 494 -18.34 -22.78 5.99
C PHE A 494 -18.96 -23.39 7.26
N ALA A 495 -19.90 -24.33 7.10
CA ALA A 495 -20.54 -25.00 8.23
C ALA A 495 -19.56 -25.85 9.07
N LYS A 496 -18.43 -26.28 8.49
CA LYS A 496 -17.34 -27.00 9.20
C LYS A 496 -16.28 -26.08 9.80
N ALA A 497 -16.50 -24.77 9.81
CA ALA A 497 -15.55 -23.77 10.32
C ALA A 497 -14.16 -23.79 9.63
N GLU A 498 -14.07 -24.25 8.38
CA GLU A 498 -12.79 -24.33 7.66
C GLU A 498 -12.15 -22.96 7.41
N LEU A 499 -12.95 -21.90 7.44
CA LEU A 499 -12.54 -20.52 7.18
C LEU A 499 -12.22 -19.75 8.47
N ASP A 500 -12.34 -20.39 9.64
CA ASP A 500 -11.79 -19.88 10.90
C ASP A 500 -10.27 -20.15 10.93
N LEU A 501 -9.53 -19.41 10.11
CA LEU A 501 -8.10 -19.61 9.93
C LEU A 501 -7.34 -19.39 11.24
N LYS A 502 -6.69 -20.43 11.77
CA LYS A 502 -5.88 -20.38 13.00
C LYS A 502 -4.41 -20.73 12.72
N PRO A 503 -3.71 -19.93 11.89
CA PRO A 503 -2.30 -20.18 11.62
C PRO A 503 -1.46 -19.92 12.87
N ALA A 504 -0.30 -20.57 12.95
CA ALA A 504 0.67 -20.28 14.00
C ALA A 504 1.33 -18.91 13.86
N HIS A 505 1.34 -18.35 12.64
CA HIS A 505 1.95 -17.06 12.30
C HIS A 505 1.25 -16.41 11.11
N MET A 506 1.04 -15.10 11.14
CA MET A 506 0.43 -14.31 10.06
C MET A 506 1.40 -13.24 9.56
N LEU A 507 1.24 -12.79 8.32
CA LEU A 507 1.97 -11.60 7.83
C LEU A 507 1.55 -10.34 8.59
N ASN A 508 0.34 -10.31 9.16
CA ASN A 508 -0.10 -9.28 10.09
C ASN A 508 0.86 -9.11 11.28
N ASP A 509 1.47 -10.20 11.76
CA ASP A 509 2.42 -10.18 12.88
C ASP A 509 3.79 -9.63 12.46
N ASP A 510 4.18 -9.89 11.20
CA ASP A 510 5.43 -9.36 10.63
C ASP A 510 5.32 -7.86 10.29
N PHE A 511 4.11 -7.34 10.06
CA PHE A 511 3.84 -5.95 9.64
C PHE A 511 2.66 -5.31 10.42
N PRO A 512 2.79 -5.11 11.74
CA PRO A 512 1.69 -4.66 12.62
C PRO A 512 1.21 -3.22 12.34
N GLU A 513 1.99 -2.42 11.60
CA GLU A 513 1.64 -1.08 11.18
C GLU A 513 0.63 -1.05 10.01
N ILE A 514 0.50 -2.13 9.25
CA ILE A 514 -0.54 -2.25 8.23
C ILE A 514 -1.87 -2.52 8.94
N LYS A 515 -2.85 -1.64 8.71
CA LYS A 515 -4.21 -1.78 9.25
C LYS A 515 -5.16 -2.22 8.14
N PRO A 516 -5.55 -3.50 8.08
CA PRO A 516 -6.47 -3.98 7.07
C PRO A 516 -7.82 -3.27 7.13
N MET A 517 -8.53 -3.25 6.01
CA MET A 517 -9.89 -2.74 5.92
C MET A 517 -10.85 -3.64 6.69
N GLY A 518 -11.50 -3.08 7.71
CA GLY A 518 -12.58 -3.76 8.44
C GLY A 518 -13.84 -3.91 7.59
N VAL A 519 -14.60 -4.97 7.85
CA VAL A 519 -15.82 -5.34 7.12
C VAL A 519 -16.87 -4.24 7.20
N LYS A 520 -17.08 -3.65 8.39
CA LYS A 520 -18.03 -2.54 8.56
C LYS A 520 -17.68 -1.37 7.63
N ARG A 521 -16.41 -0.94 7.63
CA ARG A 521 -15.95 0.17 6.80
C ARG A 521 -16.11 -0.14 5.32
N PHE A 522 -15.81 -1.37 4.91
CA PHE A 522 -16.00 -1.82 3.54
C PHE A 522 -17.47 -1.76 3.12
N LEU A 523 -18.39 -2.29 3.95
CA LEU A 523 -19.83 -2.29 3.66
C LEU A 523 -20.41 -0.89 3.60
N GLU A 524 -20.02 0.00 4.52
CA GLU A 524 -20.36 1.42 4.49
C GLU A 524 -19.92 2.10 3.19
N LEU A 525 -18.68 1.86 2.75
CA LEU A 525 -18.17 2.42 1.50
C LEU A 525 -18.81 1.82 0.25
N SER A 526 -19.33 0.59 0.34
CA SER A 526 -19.87 -0.14 -0.80
C SER A 526 -21.37 0.08 -0.99
N TRP A 527 -22.14 0.14 0.09
CA TRP A 527 -23.61 0.01 0.07
C TRP A 527 -24.37 1.14 0.75
N MET A 528 -23.70 2.03 1.49
CA MET A 528 -24.39 3.18 2.08
C MET A 528 -24.89 4.09 0.97
N GLY A 529 -26.21 4.24 0.86
CA GLY A 529 -26.82 5.03 -0.22
C GLY A 529 -27.72 4.27 -1.18
N HIS A 530 -27.73 2.93 -1.13
CA HIS A 530 -28.31 2.07 -2.17
C HIS A 530 -29.44 1.16 -1.68
#